data_AF-A0A834PS54-F1
#
_entry.id   AF-A0A834PS54-F1
#
_cell.length_a   1.000
_cell.length_b   1.000
_cell.length_c   1.000
_cell.angle_alpha   90.00
_cell.angle_beta   90.00
_cell.angle_gamma   90.00
#
_symmetry.space_group_name_H-M   'P 1'
#
loop_
_entity.id
_entity.type
_entity.pdbx_description
1 polymer ?
#
loop_
_entity_poly.entity_id
_entity_poly.type
_entity_poly.pdbx_seq_one_letter_code
_entity_poly.pdbx_strand_id
1 'polypeptide(L)'
;MPEPSLRRGRLEVSGKAAPPLGPPWPAVIKNPCALRAPVRSEHLSPPRCSLRTALAAMAPAGAPSALPLLLALLGALLPEPGDAQVSVFPTEATLPRGGSVLVNCSSTCEEEAFLGLETPLTKEERDRGHNWKVFKLSDVEEDSKPMCFSNCGPNQTLASISITVYRLPEHMELFPLPPWQPVGENLTLKCQVKGGAPRAQLTLVLLRGEEELSRQPAVGEPAEGNATVLAGRGDYGANFTCRAELDLRPQGLGFFQNTSAPRQLRTFVLPMTSPQLETPRILEVGTSEKVVCSMGGLFPASEARVHLALGDHRLNTTVTYNKDSLSATAWVEGTAENEGDHPLVCAIMLGNQSQESWRNLTVYSFPAPNLTLSEQEVSEGTQVEVACEASVGLRVRLSDAPAEPWAPSVQFLLNATAEDNGRHFSCSAALEVAGHLLYKNQTKELWVLRAPTGRE
;
A
#
# COMPACT_ATOMS: atom_id res chain seq x y z
N MET A 1 -31.75 -47.83 -1.68
CA MET A 1 -30.52 -47.97 -0.86
C MET A 1 -29.78 -46.63 -0.90
N PRO A 2 -29.15 -46.21 0.21
CA PRO A 2 -29.52 -44.99 0.93
C PRO A 2 -28.50 -43.84 0.84
N GLU A 3 -28.95 -42.67 1.29
CA GLU A 3 -28.18 -41.43 1.51
C GLU A 3 -26.94 -41.64 2.40
N PRO A 4 -25.81 -40.93 2.16
CA PRO A 4 -24.69 -40.93 3.08
C PRO A 4 -24.89 -39.88 4.19
N SER A 5 -25.02 -40.44 5.39
CA SER A 5 -24.97 -39.82 6.72
C SER A 5 -23.82 -38.83 6.96
N LEU A 6 -24.15 -37.72 7.61
CA LEU A 6 -23.23 -36.80 8.28
C LEU A 6 -22.25 -37.54 9.21
N ARG A 7 -20.94 -37.29 9.04
CA ARG A 7 -19.95 -37.44 10.12
C ARG A 7 -19.44 -36.06 10.54
N ARG A 8 -19.80 -35.67 11.76
CA ARG A 8 -19.30 -34.49 12.47
C ARG A 8 -17.87 -34.77 12.93
N GLY A 9 -16.89 -34.30 12.16
CA GLY A 9 -15.48 -34.29 12.54
C GLY A 9 -15.19 -33.17 13.55
N ARG A 10 -14.75 -33.55 14.74
CA ARG A 10 -14.18 -32.66 15.77
C ARG A 10 -12.80 -32.20 15.28
N LEU A 11 -12.67 -30.92 14.91
CA LEU A 11 -11.36 -30.29 14.70
C LEU A 11 -10.90 -29.71 16.05
N GLU A 12 -9.83 -30.28 16.60
CA GLU A 12 -9.13 -29.70 17.75
C GLU A 12 -8.35 -28.47 17.31
N VAL A 13 -8.64 -27.32 17.94
CA VAL A 13 -7.89 -26.08 17.76
C VAL A 13 -6.74 -26.08 18.77
N SER A 14 -5.52 -26.25 18.26
CA SER A 14 -4.29 -26.06 19.03
C SER A 14 -4.05 -24.56 19.26
N GLY A 15 -4.52 -24.05 20.41
CA GLY A 15 -4.23 -22.70 20.86
C GLY A 15 -2.82 -22.61 21.41
N LYS A 16 -1.91 -21.94 20.69
CA LYS A 16 -0.61 -21.51 21.23
C LYS A 16 -0.85 -20.42 22.29
N ALA A 17 -0.40 -20.70 23.51
CA ALA A 17 -0.45 -19.79 24.65
C ALA A 17 0.37 -18.51 24.40
N ALA A 18 -0.16 -17.37 24.85
CA ALA A 18 0.55 -16.09 24.89
C ALA A 18 1.70 -16.14 25.93
N PRO A 19 2.82 -15.44 25.69
CA PRO A 19 3.91 -15.37 26.66
C PRO A 19 3.50 -14.56 27.90
N PRO A 20 4.09 -14.85 29.09
CA PRO A 20 3.72 -14.20 30.33
C PRO A 20 4.14 -12.73 30.33
N LEU A 21 3.25 -11.88 30.84
CA LEU A 21 3.53 -10.49 31.19
C LEU A 21 4.67 -10.45 32.22
N GLY A 22 5.70 -9.64 31.94
CA GLY A 22 6.77 -9.35 32.88
C GLY A 22 6.28 -8.68 34.17
N PRO A 23 7.13 -8.57 35.20
CA PRO A 23 6.72 -8.10 36.51
C PRO A 23 6.20 -6.64 36.45
N PRO A 24 5.31 -6.25 37.37
CA PRO A 24 4.79 -4.89 37.44
C PRO A 24 5.93 -3.91 37.74
N TRP A 25 6.04 -2.87 36.91
CA TRP A 25 7.00 -1.79 37.10
C TRP A 25 6.53 -0.89 38.25
N PRO A 26 7.42 -0.46 39.16
CA PRO A 26 7.05 0.37 40.29
C PRO A 26 6.62 1.76 39.83
N ALA A 27 5.69 2.36 40.58
CA ALA A 27 5.36 3.77 40.45
C ALA A 27 6.63 4.63 40.69
N VAL A 28 6.85 5.63 39.84
CA VAL A 28 8.01 6.54 39.96
C VAL A 28 7.55 7.85 40.58
N ILE A 29 8.18 8.20 41.70
CA ILE A 29 7.93 9.44 42.44
C ILE A 29 9.04 10.44 42.08
N LYS A 30 8.68 11.66 41.68
CA LYS A 30 9.66 12.75 41.57
C LYS A 30 10.18 13.13 42.96
N ASN A 31 11.50 13.13 43.14
CA ASN A 31 12.27 13.37 44.38
C ASN A 31 12.21 12.27 45.47
N PRO A 32 12.93 11.14 45.31
CA PRO A 32 12.92 10.02 46.27
C PRO A 32 13.77 10.24 47.55
N CYS A 33 14.43 11.39 47.72
CA CYS A 33 15.32 11.62 48.87
C CYS A 33 14.55 12.15 50.09
N ALA A 34 13.87 11.27 50.82
CA ALA A 34 13.45 11.51 52.20
C ALA A 34 13.11 10.22 52.98
N LEU A 35 13.86 9.13 52.78
CA LEU A 35 13.71 7.91 53.58
C LEU A 35 15.09 7.27 53.85
N ARG A 36 15.79 7.76 54.87
CA ARG A 36 16.88 7.01 55.54
C ARG A 36 16.91 7.33 57.04
N ALA A 37 16.66 6.30 57.87
CA ALA A 37 17.01 6.29 59.28
C ALA A 37 18.55 6.09 59.43
N PRO A 38 19.19 6.59 60.52
CA PRO A 38 20.64 6.63 60.60
C PRO A 38 21.22 5.33 61.17
N VAL A 39 22.30 4.84 60.54
CA VAL A 39 23.24 3.88 61.13
C VAL A 39 24.58 4.60 61.36
N ARG A 40 25.17 4.31 62.52
CA ARG A 40 26.36 4.89 63.14
C ARG A 40 27.66 4.46 62.43
N SER A 41 28.60 5.39 62.24
CA SER A 41 30.03 5.31 62.65
C SER A 41 30.98 6.11 61.74
N GLU A 42 31.65 7.06 62.39
CA GLU A 42 33.06 7.50 62.35
C GLU A 42 33.87 7.79 61.07
N HIS A 43 34.68 8.85 61.24
CA HIS A 43 35.92 9.25 60.56
C HIS A 43 35.86 9.68 59.10
N LEU A 44 36.04 10.97 58.85
CA LEU A 44 37.34 11.57 58.45
C LEU A 44 37.15 13.07 58.13
N SER A 45 38.16 13.84 58.49
CA SER A 45 38.26 15.32 58.43
C SER A 45 38.04 15.92 57.02
N PRO A 46 37.49 17.15 56.90
CA PRO A 46 37.50 17.88 55.64
C PRO A 46 38.75 18.79 55.53
N PRO A 47 39.28 19.06 54.32
CA PRO A 47 40.26 20.11 54.11
C PRO A 47 39.59 21.49 54.03
N ARG A 48 40.33 22.48 54.51
CA ARG A 48 40.02 23.91 54.46
C ARG A 48 40.15 24.44 53.03
N CYS A 49 39.21 25.29 52.61
CA CYS A 49 39.43 26.30 51.58
C CYS A 49 38.85 27.65 52.02
N SER A 50 39.75 28.47 52.58
CA SER A 50 39.86 29.93 52.51
C SER A 50 38.71 30.73 51.89
N LEU A 51 38.06 31.58 52.71
CA LEU A 51 37.58 32.89 52.27
C LEU A 51 38.34 33.98 53.05
N ARG A 52 39.03 34.85 52.31
CA ARG A 52 39.66 36.07 52.83
C ARG A 52 38.61 37.15 53.02
N THR A 53 38.52 37.71 54.23
CA THR A 53 38.03 39.09 54.42
C THR A 53 38.86 39.74 55.52
N ALA A 54 39.39 40.92 55.20
CA ALA A 54 40.34 41.67 55.99
C ALA A 54 39.69 42.29 57.23
N LEU A 55 40.38 42.18 58.37
CA LEU A 55 40.13 43.01 59.55
C LEU A 55 40.74 44.40 59.35
N ALA A 56 39.97 45.43 59.67
CA ALA A 56 40.49 46.70 60.14
C ALA A 56 40.01 46.88 61.59
N ALA A 57 40.96 46.98 62.50
CA ALA A 57 40.75 47.17 63.93
C ALA A 57 40.44 48.64 64.25
N MET A 58 39.68 48.88 65.33
CA MET A 58 40.05 49.72 66.49
C MET A 58 38.88 49.77 67.48
N ALA A 59 39.14 49.34 68.72
CA ALA A 59 38.35 49.68 69.91
C ALA A 59 38.98 50.93 70.56
N PRO A 60 38.27 51.69 71.43
CA PRO A 60 38.24 51.29 72.83
C PRO A 60 36.96 51.62 73.65
N ALA A 61 36.79 50.83 74.71
CA ALA A 61 36.26 51.08 76.06
C ALA A 61 35.21 52.17 76.36
N GLY A 62 34.11 51.74 77.02
CA GLY A 62 33.27 52.60 77.86
C GLY A 62 31.88 52.01 78.15
N ALA A 63 31.71 51.32 79.29
CA ALA A 63 30.40 51.02 79.91
C ALA A 63 29.83 52.32 80.55
N PRO A 64 28.53 52.47 80.92
CA PRO A 64 27.58 51.41 81.32
C PRO A 64 26.10 51.57 80.88
N SER A 65 25.29 50.57 81.25
CA SER A 65 23.86 50.70 81.59
C SER A 65 22.83 50.98 80.47
N ALA A 66 22.27 49.92 79.88
CA ALA A 66 20.90 49.92 79.35
C ALA A 66 20.33 48.48 79.24
N LEU A 67 20.31 47.77 80.38
CA LEU A 67 19.81 46.39 80.48
C LEU A 67 18.26 46.21 80.59
N PRO A 68 17.36 47.22 80.47
CA PRO A 68 15.93 46.93 80.38
C PRO A 68 15.32 47.11 78.97
N LEU A 69 16.04 47.63 77.97
CA LEU A 69 15.48 47.81 76.61
C LEU A 69 15.74 46.63 75.64
N LEU A 70 16.70 45.74 75.94
CA LEU A 70 16.96 44.57 75.10
C LEU A 70 15.88 43.48 75.23
N LEU A 71 15.21 43.38 76.38
CA LEU A 71 14.10 42.45 76.61
C LEU A 71 12.78 42.88 75.94
N ALA A 72 12.65 44.15 75.55
CA ALA A 72 11.47 44.67 74.85
C ALA A 72 11.57 44.50 73.31
N LEU A 73 12.77 44.36 72.74
CA LEU A 73 12.96 44.02 71.31
C LEU A 73 13.08 42.52 71.04
N LEU A 74 13.35 41.70 72.05
CA LEU A 74 13.33 40.23 71.95
C LEU A 74 11.89 39.64 72.03
N GLY A 75 10.88 40.45 72.37
CA GLY A 75 9.47 40.07 72.35
C GLY A 75 8.76 40.23 71.00
N ALA A 76 9.41 40.81 69.98
CA ALA A 76 8.84 41.04 68.65
C ALA A 76 9.40 40.10 67.56
N LEU A 77 10.11 39.03 67.96
CA LEU A 77 10.58 37.95 67.08
C LEU A 77 10.05 36.58 67.52
N LEU A 78 9.02 36.54 68.36
CA LEU A 78 8.20 35.34 68.43
C LEU A 78 7.45 35.26 67.09
N PRO A 79 7.61 34.17 66.32
CA PRO A 79 6.70 33.92 65.21
C PRO A 79 5.28 33.97 65.80
N GLU A 80 4.40 34.74 65.17
CA GLU A 80 2.96 34.62 65.35
C GLU A 80 2.61 33.12 65.43
N PRO A 81 1.72 32.69 66.35
CA PRO A 81 1.28 31.30 66.44
C PRO A 81 0.95 30.77 65.05
N GLY A 82 1.78 29.82 64.62
CA GLY A 82 2.02 29.54 63.22
C GLY A 82 0.75 29.20 62.46
N ASP A 83 0.62 29.76 61.26
CA ASP A 83 -0.30 29.28 60.24
C ASP A 83 0.02 27.80 59.99
N ALA A 84 -0.72 26.90 60.63
CA ALA A 84 -0.49 25.47 60.55
C ALA A 84 -0.75 24.99 59.12
N GLN A 85 0.31 24.67 58.38
CA GLN A 85 0.23 24.32 56.97
C GLN A 85 0.23 22.80 56.80
N VAL A 86 -0.69 22.31 55.97
CA VAL A 86 -0.66 20.94 55.49
C VAL A 86 0.22 20.84 54.24
N SER A 87 0.99 19.76 54.14
CA SER A 87 1.77 19.42 52.96
C SER A 87 1.49 17.99 52.52
N VAL A 88 1.68 17.72 51.23
CA VAL A 88 1.42 16.42 50.62
C VAL A 88 2.65 15.95 49.86
N PHE A 89 2.97 14.67 50.01
CA PHE A 89 4.03 14.01 49.26
C PHE A 89 3.55 12.67 48.68
N PRO A 90 3.70 12.41 47.37
CA PRO A 90 4.18 13.36 46.36
C PRO A 90 3.14 14.44 46.00
N THR A 91 3.58 15.55 45.38
CA THR A 91 2.67 16.58 44.84
C THR A 91 2.12 16.22 43.47
N GLU A 92 2.86 15.39 42.70
CA GLU A 92 2.46 14.85 41.41
C GLU A 92 2.83 13.36 41.35
N ALA A 93 1.94 12.54 40.78
CA ALA A 93 2.20 11.13 40.53
C ALA A 93 1.66 10.73 39.16
N THR A 94 2.43 9.94 38.40
CA THR A 94 2.00 9.36 37.13
C THR A 94 2.09 7.83 37.21
N LEU A 95 0.99 7.15 36.92
CA LEU A 95 0.87 5.69 37.12
C LEU A 95 0.01 5.04 36.02
N PRO A 96 0.21 3.74 35.71
CA PRO A 96 -0.62 3.05 34.73
C PRO A 96 -2.04 2.87 35.24
N ARG A 97 -3.03 2.80 34.35
CA ARG A 97 -4.42 2.50 34.71
C ARG A 97 -4.55 1.26 35.62
N GLY A 98 -5.35 1.37 36.68
CA GLY A 98 -5.50 0.36 37.73
C GLY A 98 -4.35 0.34 38.75
N GLY A 99 -3.41 1.28 38.64
CA GLY A 99 -2.24 1.39 39.51
C GLY A 99 -2.60 1.84 40.93
N SER A 100 -1.58 1.91 41.78
CA SER A 100 -1.71 2.37 43.16
C SER A 100 -0.61 3.37 43.52
N VAL A 101 -0.91 4.29 44.43
CA VAL A 101 0.05 5.28 44.93
C VAL A 101 -0.07 5.45 46.45
N LEU A 102 1.07 5.69 47.10
CA LEU A 102 1.12 6.08 48.50
C LEU A 102 1.16 7.61 48.58
N VAL A 103 0.27 8.17 49.39
CA VAL A 103 0.16 9.61 49.63
C VAL A 103 0.40 9.87 51.11
N ASN A 104 1.43 10.65 51.40
CA ASN A 104 1.74 11.12 52.74
C ASN A 104 1.18 12.53 52.92
N CYS A 105 0.20 12.68 53.81
CA CYS A 105 -0.25 13.97 54.30
C CYS A 105 0.54 14.29 55.57
N SER A 106 1.06 15.50 55.70
CA SER A 106 1.72 15.97 56.92
C SER A 106 1.26 17.38 57.30
N SER A 107 1.28 17.69 58.59
CA SER A 107 0.83 18.97 59.15
C SER A 107 1.92 19.56 60.06
N THR A 108 2.03 20.88 60.09
CA THR A 108 2.92 21.59 61.02
C THR A 108 2.21 22.05 62.30
N CYS A 109 0.98 21.57 62.56
CA CYS A 109 0.25 21.89 63.79
C CYS A 109 1.03 21.39 65.03
N GLU A 110 1.16 22.25 66.04
CA GLU A 110 1.82 21.90 67.31
C GLU A 110 0.92 21.05 68.22
N GLU A 111 -0.40 21.17 68.08
CA GLU A 111 -1.40 20.32 68.74
C GLU A 111 -1.81 19.12 67.86
N GLU A 112 -2.47 18.12 68.44
CA GLU A 112 -3.01 16.98 67.69
C GLU A 112 -4.10 17.43 66.69
N ALA A 113 -3.68 17.66 65.44
CA ALA A 113 -4.58 18.02 64.36
C ALA A 113 -5.36 16.82 63.81
N PHE A 114 -6.62 17.05 63.43
CA PHE A 114 -7.36 16.05 62.66
C PHE A 114 -6.90 16.08 61.21
N LEU A 115 -6.08 15.09 60.84
CA LEU A 115 -5.53 14.93 59.49
C LEU A 115 -6.31 13.87 58.70
N GLY A 116 -6.66 14.20 57.47
CA GLY A 116 -7.36 13.31 56.55
C GLY A 116 -7.01 13.55 55.08
N LEU A 117 -7.48 12.63 54.24
CA LEU A 117 -7.37 12.71 52.78
C LEU A 117 -8.76 12.63 52.16
N GLU A 118 -9.17 13.69 51.49
CA GLU A 118 -10.44 13.77 50.75
C GLU A 118 -10.24 13.29 49.32
N THR A 119 -10.98 12.25 48.92
CA THR A 119 -10.88 11.66 47.57
C THR A 119 -12.06 10.72 47.30
N PRO A 120 -12.54 10.63 46.04
CA PRO A 120 -13.49 9.61 45.64
C PRO A 120 -12.86 8.21 45.45
N LEU A 121 -11.53 8.11 45.49
CA LEU A 121 -10.80 6.86 45.28
C LEU A 121 -10.85 5.96 46.51
N THR A 122 -10.72 4.65 46.29
CA THR A 122 -10.55 3.68 47.38
C THR A 122 -9.25 3.97 48.12
N LYS A 123 -9.38 4.41 49.39
CA LYS A 123 -8.26 4.74 50.27
C LYS A 123 -8.16 3.76 51.43
N GLU A 124 -6.94 3.42 51.79
CA GLU A 124 -6.61 2.63 52.98
C GLU A 124 -5.52 3.37 53.78
N GLU A 125 -5.76 3.64 55.05
CA GLU A 125 -4.71 4.17 55.94
C GLU A 125 -3.68 3.06 56.18
N ARG A 126 -2.45 3.27 55.73
CA ARG A 126 -1.36 2.29 55.84
C ARG A 126 -0.49 2.53 57.05
N ASP A 127 -0.28 3.79 57.40
CA ASP A 127 0.58 4.18 58.52
C ASP A 127 0.20 5.57 59.03
N ARG A 128 0.57 5.87 60.28
CA ARG A 128 0.31 7.16 60.93
C ARG A 128 1.38 7.50 61.96
N GLY A 129 1.67 8.80 62.05
CA GLY A 129 2.40 9.41 63.14
C GLY A 129 1.56 10.51 63.81
N HIS A 130 2.20 11.29 64.68
CA HIS A 130 1.56 12.38 65.39
C HIS A 130 1.01 13.45 64.43
N ASN A 131 1.84 13.88 63.47
CA ASN A 131 1.52 14.98 62.55
C ASN A 131 1.47 14.56 61.08
N TRP A 132 1.39 13.25 60.80
CA TRP A 132 1.35 12.75 59.43
C TRP A 132 0.56 11.44 59.32
N LYS A 133 0.00 11.18 58.14
CA LYS A 133 -0.70 9.94 57.79
C LYS A 133 -0.37 9.53 56.36
N VAL A 134 -0.18 8.23 56.16
CA VAL A 134 0.07 7.64 54.84
C VAL A 134 -1.16 6.86 54.40
N PHE A 135 -1.70 7.25 53.25
CA PHE A 135 -2.83 6.59 52.60
C PHE A 135 -2.36 5.86 51.34
N LYS A 136 -2.80 4.63 51.15
CA LYS A 136 -2.71 3.94 49.87
C LYS A 136 -3.98 4.18 49.08
N LEU A 137 -3.85 4.78 47.92
CA LEU A 137 -4.90 4.87 46.90
C LEU A 137 -4.69 3.71 45.93
N SER A 138 -5.70 2.88 45.75
CA SER A 138 -5.62 1.67 44.91
C SER A 138 -6.64 1.72 43.77
N ASP A 139 -6.38 0.96 42.71
CA ASP A 139 -7.27 0.80 41.56
C ASP A 139 -7.64 2.15 40.92
N VAL A 140 -6.62 2.97 40.66
CA VAL A 140 -6.81 4.32 40.13
C VAL A 140 -7.01 4.24 38.60
N GLU A 141 -8.25 4.44 38.18
CA GLU A 141 -8.66 4.29 36.78
C GLU A 141 -8.49 5.56 35.93
N GLU A 142 -8.65 6.73 36.55
CA GLU A 142 -8.66 8.03 35.88
C GLU A 142 -7.85 9.09 36.64
N ASP A 143 -7.51 10.19 35.97
CA ASP A 143 -6.85 11.34 36.58
C ASP A 143 -7.66 11.85 37.78
N SER A 144 -6.97 12.15 38.87
CA SER A 144 -7.63 12.56 40.13
C SER A 144 -6.82 13.62 40.87
N LYS A 145 -7.52 14.45 41.66
CA LYS A 145 -6.91 15.47 42.52
C LYS A 145 -7.29 15.29 43.99
N PRO A 146 -6.81 14.25 44.69
CA PRO A 146 -6.99 14.10 46.13
C PRO A 146 -6.48 15.31 46.92
N MET A 147 -7.10 15.58 48.06
CA MET A 147 -6.76 16.73 48.91
C MET A 147 -6.50 16.27 50.34
N CYS A 148 -5.28 16.45 50.82
CA CYS A 148 -4.97 16.37 52.24
C CYS A 148 -5.58 17.58 52.94
N PHE A 149 -6.23 17.36 54.08
CA PHE A 149 -6.73 18.43 54.93
C PHE A 149 -6.28 18.23 56.37
N SER A 150 -6.00 19.33 57.05
CA SER A 150 -5.64 19.37 58.46
C SER A 150 -6.53 20.37 59.18
N ASN A 151 -7.22 19.94 60.23
CA ASN A 151 -7.95 20.84 61.12
C ASN A 151 -7.09 21.08 62.38
N CYS A 152 -6.47 22.26 62.47
CA CYS A 152 -5.67 22.71 63.60
C CYS A 152 -6.48 23.80 64.34
N GLY A 153 -7.18 23.41 65.41
CA GLY A 153 -8.16 24.28 66.06
C GLY A 153 -9.28 24.73 65.10
N PRO A 154 -9.56 26.04 64.96
CA PRO A 154 -10.57 26.55 64.03
C PRO A 154 -10.09 26.63 62.57
N ASN A 155 -8.78 26.47 62.33
CA ASN A 155 -8.19 26.69 61.02
C ASN A 155 -8.07 25.35 60.26
N GLN A 156 -8.66 25.31 59.07
CA GLN A 156 -8.50 24.21 58.14
C GLN A 156 -7.56 24.62 57.01
N THR A 157 -6.50 23.84 56.79
CA THR A 157 -5.60 24.01 55.65
C THR A 157 -5.65 22.81 54.71
N LEU A 158 -5.39 23.05 53.43
CA LEU A 158 -5.53 22.08 52.33
C LEU A 158 -4.25 22.00 51.48
N ALA A 159 -3.91 20.79 51.03
CA ALA A 159 -2.88 20.54 50.03
C ALA A 159 -3.32 19.45 49.06
N SER A 160 -3.17 19.69 47.76
CA SER A 160 -3.64 18.77 46.71
C SER A 160 -2.48 18.03 46.06
N ILE A 161 -2.72 16.76 45.71
CA ILE A 161 -1.86 15.96 44.83
C ILE A 161 -2.51 15.85 43.45
N SER A 162 -1.73 15.99 42.38
CA SER A 162 -2.21 15.70 41.02
C SER A 162 -1.79 14.28 40.61
N ILE A 163 -2.77 13.41 40.40
CA ILE A 163 -2.55 12.05 39.91
C ILE A 163 -2.93 12.00 38.43
N THR A 164 -2.00 11.61 37.58
CA THR A 164 -2.21 11.38 36.15
C THR A 164 -2.11 9.89 35.84
N VAL A 165 -3.14 9.36 35.19
CA VAL A 165 -3.19 7.97 34.75
C VAL A 165 -2.77 7.89 33.28
N TYR A 166 -1.74 7.11 32.99
CA TYR A 166 -1.33 6.87 31.61
C TYR A 166 -1.91 5.56 31.06
N ARG A 167 -2.22 5.59 29.77
CA ARG A 167 -2.66 4.44 28.98
C ARG A 167 -1.88 4.42 27.68
N LEU A 168 -1.46 3.23 27.26
CA LEU A 168 -0.90 3.05 25.93
C LEU A 168 -2.02 3.08 24.88
N PRO A 169 -1.73 3.47 23.62
CA PRO A 169 -2.69 3.33 22.52
C PRO A 169 -3.17 1.88 22.39
N GLU A 170 -4.49 1.68 22.41
CA GLU A 170 -5.11 0.34 22.43
C GLU A 170 -5.29 -0.19 21.01
N HIS A 171 -5.69 0.67 20.08
CA HIS A 171 -5.88 0.32 18.69
C HIS A 171 -5.37 1.43 17.77
N MET A 172 -4.70 1.02 16.69
CA MET A 172 -4.21 1.95 15.69
C MET A 172 -4.33 1.34 14.30
N GLU A 173 -4.84 2.15 13.39
CA GLU A 173 -5.05 1.76 12.02
C GLU A 173 -4.66 2.89 11.07
N LEU A 174 -3.82 2.58 10.09
CA LEU A 174 -3.74 3.35 8.86
C LEU A 174 -4.92 2.93 7.98
N PHE A 175 -5.69 3.88 7.43
CA PHE A 175 -6.82 3.54 6.57
C PHE A 175 -6.36 2.87 5.25
N PRO A 176 -7.22 2.06 4.60
CA PRO A 176 -6.91 1.44 3.32
C PRO A 176 -6.44 2.47 2.28
N LEU A 177 -5.36 2.14 1.58
CA LEU A 177 -4.89 2.89 0.42
C LEU A 177 -5.74 2.54 -0.81
N PRO A 178 -5.82 3.42 -1.82
CA PRO A 178 -6.44 3.06 -3.09
C PRO A 178 -5.75 1.84 -3.71
N PRO A 179 -6.48 0.96 -4.41
CA PRO A 179 -5.87 -0.20 -5.07
C PRO A 179 -4.79 0.19 -6.09
N TRP A 180 -4.95 1.37 -6.69
CA TRP A 180 -4.04 1.96 -7.68
C TRP A 180 -4.06 3.49 -7.55
N GLN A 181 -2.87 4.10 -7.51
CA GLN A 181 -2.68 5.55 -7.41
C GLN A 181 -1.92 6.07 -8.65
N PRO A 182 -2.45 7.06 -9.40
CA PRO A 182 -1.70 7.65 -10.50
C PRO A 182 -0.44 8.39 -9.99
N VAL A 183 0.67 8.23 -10.71
CA VAL A 183 1.88 9.01 -10.43
C VAL A 183 1.64 10.49 -10.75
N GLY A 184 2.09 11.37 -9.86
CA GLY A 184 1.90 12.82 -9.98
C GLY A 184 0.59 13.32 -9.38
N GLU A 185 -0.24 12.44 -8.82
CA GLU A 185 -1.44 12.81 -8.08
C GLU A 185 -1.23 12.76 -6.57
N ASN A 186 -2.00 13.55 -5.84
CA ASN A 186 -1.97 13.60 -4.38
C ASN A 186 -2.62 12.35 -3.77
N LEU A 187 -1.88 11.67 -2.91
CA LEU A 187 -2.36 10.61 -2.04
C LEU A 187 -2.54 11.15 -0.62
N THR A 188 -3.73 11.01 -0.06
CA THR A 188 -4.00 11.37 1.34
C THR A 188 -3.98 10.11 2.20
N LEU A 189 -3.02 10.05 3.11
CA LEU A 189 -2.94 9.07 4.18
C LEU A 189 -3.80 9.53 5.34
N LYS A 190 -4.56 8.60 5.92
CA LYS A 190 -5.35 8.84 7.12
C LYS A 190 -5.01 7.77 8.15
N CYS A 191 -4.74 8.17 9.39
CA CYS A 191 -4.52 7.29 10.52
C CYS A 191 -5.53 7.57 11.63
N GLN A 192 -5.92 6.53 12.34
CA GLN A 192 -6.74 6.60 13.54
C GLN A 192 -6.07 5.89 14.71
N VAL A 193 -6.10 6.53 15.88
CA VAL A 193 -5.59 5.98 17.14
C VAL A 193 -6.65 6.09 18.24
N LYS A 194 -6.99 4.95 18.83
CA LYS A 194 -7.91 4.82 19.97
C LYS A 194 -7.14 4.62 21.26
N GLY A 195 -7.60 5.30 22.31
CA GLY A 195 -6.92 5.33 23.60
C GLY A 195 -5.59 6.09 23.51
N GLY A 196 -4.72 5.85 24.50
CA GLY A 196 -3.52 6.66 24.69
C GLY A 196 -3.80 7.89 25.56
N ALA A 197 -3.17 7.94 26.72
CA ALA A 197 -3.27 9.06 27.65
C ALA A 197 -1.93 9.23 28.39
N PRO A 198 -1.55 10.47 28.78
CA PRO A 198 -2.26 11.72 28.55
C PRO A 198 -2.14 12.23 27.09
N ARG A 199 -3.22 12.81 26.56
CA ARG A 199 -3.30 13.25 25.15
C ARG A 199 -2.29 14.34 24.79
N ALA A 200 -1.96 15.22 25.73
CA ALA A 200 -0.96 16.27 25.53
C ALA A 200 0.47 15.74 25.28
N GLN A 201 0.75 14.47 25.61
CA GLN A 201 2.04 13.81 25.40
C GLN A 201 1.99 12.75 24.30
N LEU A 202 0.85 12.60 23.64
CA LEU A 202 0.64 11.63 22.58
C LEU A 202 0.75 12.31 21.21
N THR A 203 1.63 11.79 20.38
CA THR A 203 1.92 12.29 19.04
C THR A 203 1.65 11.21 18.00
N LEU A 204 1.03 11.58 16.88
CA LEU A 204 0.83 10.75 15.71
C LEU A 204 1.88 11.08 14.65
N VAL A 205 2.52 10.06 14.10
CA VAL A 205 3.53 10.17 13.07
C VAL A 205 3.13 9.30 11.88
N LEU A 206 3.02 9.88 10.69
CA LEU A 206 2.80 9.14 9.45
C LEU A 206 4.13 8.96 8.73
N LEU A 207 4.40 7.74 8.28
CA LEU A 207 5.70 7.38 7.71
C LEU A 207 5.57 6.73 6.33
N ARG A 208 6.58 6.96 5.49
CA ARG A 208 6.91 6.20 4.29
C ARG A 208 8.22 5.45 4.55
N GLY A 209 8.14 4.15 4.85
CA GLY A 209 9.27 3.41 5.40
C GLY A 209 9.74 4.05 6.71
N GLU A 210 10.95 4.59 6.71
CA GLU A 210 11.55 5.31 7.85
C GLU A 210 11.41 6.84 7.75
N GLU A 211 10.94 7.35 6.61
CA GLU A 211 10.77 8.80 6.40
C GLU A 211 9.50 9.29 7.09
N GLU A 212 9.66 10.30 7.95
CA GLU A 212 8.55 11.01 8.57
C GLU A 212 7.88 11.96 7.56
N LEU A 213 6.63 11.69 7.22
CA LEU A 213 5.82 12.52 6.32
C LEU A 213 5.08 13.61 7.09
N SER A 214 4.64 13.31 8.30
CA SER A 214 3.95 14.26 9.16
C SER A 214 4.03 13.85 10.62
N ARG A 215 4.02 14.84 11.51
CA ARG A 215 3.93 14.68 12.96
C ARG A 215 2.91 15.64 13.55
N GLN A 216 1.92 15.11 14.26
CA GLN A 216 0.75 15.85 14.72
C GLN A 216 0.38 15.46 16.16
N PRO A 217 -0.10 16.39 16.99
CA PRO A 217 -0.62 16.04 18.31
C PRO A 217 -1.88 15.17 18.18
N ALA A 218 -2.05 14.18 19.07
CA ALA A 218 -3.22 13.32 19.06
C ALA A 218 -4.43 14.01 19.73
N VAL A 219 -5.30 14.61 18.90
CA VAL A 219 -6.49 15.34 19.36
C VAL A 219 -7.77 14.53 19.11
N GLY A 220 -8.67 14.48 20.10
CA GLY A 220 -9.95 13.77 20.01
C GLY A 220 -9.87 12.29 20.41
N GLU A 221 -11.03 11.62 20.46
CA GLU A 221 -11.16 10.18 20.72
C GLU A 221 -12.18 9.59 19.73
N PRO A 222 -11.75 8.77 18.75
CA PRO A 222 -10.36 8.49 18.41
C PRO A 222 -9.60 9.72 17.91
N ALA A 223 -8.27 9.75 18.05
CA ALA A 223 -7.46 10.75 17.38
C ALA A 223 -7.23 10.37 15.93
N GLU A 224 -7.31 11.36 15.03
CA GLU A 224 -7.06 11.19 13.62
C GLU A 224 -5.92 12.10 13.16
N GLY A 225 -5.06 11.58 12.28
CA GLY A 225 -3.96 12.33 11.69
C GLY A 225 -3.87 12.05 10.19
N ASN A 226 -3.61 13.09 9.39
CA ASN A 226 -3.57 13.00 7.94
C ASN A 226 -2.27 13.56 7.36
N ALA A 227 -1.79 12.98 6.27
CA ALA A 227 -0.68 13.52 5.48
C ALA A 227 -1.00 13.38 3.99
N THR A 228 -0.73 14.43 3.23
CA THR A 228 -0.85 14.39 1.77
C THR A 228 0.53 14.31 1.16
N VAL A 229 0.77 13.33 0.30
CA VAL A 229 2.01 13.14 -0.43
C VAL A 229 1.75 13.09 -1.92
N LEU A 230 2.69 13.60 -2.71
CA LEU A 230 2.64 13.45 -4.17
C LEU A 230 3.17 12.06 -4.53
N ALA A 231 2.32 11.22 -5.11
CA ALA A 231 2.70 9.84 -5.43
C ALA A 231 3.72 9.81 -6.57
N GLY A 232 4.90 9.26 -6.32
CA GLY A 232 5.97 9.09 -7.28
C GLY A 232 6.08 7.66 -7.81
N ARG A 233 6.85 7.46 -8.89
CA ARG A 233 7.21 6.11 -9.37
C ARG A 233 7.98 5.29 -8.32
N GLY A 234 8.79 5.96 -7.50
CA GLY A 234 9.56 5.33 -6.42
C GLY A 234 8.70 4.84 -5.26
N ASP A 235 7.44 5.27 -5.16
CA ASP A 235 6.52 4.82 -4.13
C ASP A 235 5.85 3.48 -4.47
N TYR A 236 6.15 2.91 -5.64
CA TYR A 236 5.65 1.60 -6.04
C TYR A 236 6.16 0.50 -5.11
N GLY A 237 5.25 -0.12 -4.36
CA GLY A 237 5.57 -1.12 -3.33
C GLY A 237 6.09 -0.52 -2.02
N ALA A 238 6.13 0.82 -1.89
CA ALA A 238 6.54 1.47 -0.66
C ALA A 238 5.54 1.21 0.47
N ASN A 239 6.05 0.97 1.67
CA ASN A 239 5.25 0.75 2.87
C ASN A 239 4.93 2.08 3.55
N PHE A 240 3.65 2.30 3.81
CA PHE A 240 3.16 3.40 4.64
C PHE A 240 2.70 2.86 5.98
N THR A 241 3.04 3.55 7.06
CA THR A 241 2.67 3.19 8.43
C THR A 241 2.23 4.43 9.21
N CYS A 242 1.51 4.18 10.29
CA CYS A 242 1.24 5.17 11.33
C CYS A 242 1.89 4.73 12.64
N ARG A 243 2.56 5.65 13.32
CA ARG A 243 3.19 5.44 14.62
C ARG A 243 2.58 6.40 15.64
N ALA A 244 2.23 5.85 16.80
CA ALA A 244 1.80 6.63 17.95
C ALA A 244 2.96 6.67 18.97
N GLU A 245 3.32 7.87 19.41
CA GLU A 245 4.44 8.12 20.32
C GLU A 245 3.93 8.81 21.59
N LEU A 246 4.06 8.15 22.73
CA LEU A 246 3.70 8.66 24.05
C LEU A 246 4.97 8.94 24.86
N ASP A 247 5.29 10.22 25.04
CA ASP A 247 6.50 10.64 25.72
C ASP A 247 6.23 10.98 27.20
N LEU A 248 6.53 10.03 28.09
CA LEU A 248 6.40 10.20 29.55
C LEU A 248 7.75 10.43 30.24
N ARG A 249 8.83 10.70 29.48
CA ARG A 249 10.15 11.02 30.06
C ARG A 249 10.11 12.24 30.98
N PRO A 250 9.34 13.32 30.70
CA PRO A 250 9.18 14.44 31.65
C PRO A 250 8.58 14.05 33.01
N GLN A 251 7.91 12.90 33.09
CA GLN A 251 7.33 12.32 34.29
C GLN A 251 8.28 11.31 34.98
N GLY A 252 9.46 11.08 34.43
CA GLY A 252 10.42 10.09 34.93
C GLY A 252 10.09 8.65 34.54
N LEU A 253 9.18 8.46 33.58
CA LEU A 253 8.85 7.17 32.99
C LEU A 253 9.65 7.00 31.69
N GLY A 254 9.05 6.37 30.68
CA GLY A 254 9.69 6.06 29.40
C GLY A 254 9.08 6.78 28.20
N PHE A 255 9.67 6.49 27.04
CA PHE A 255 9.09 6.80 25.74
C PHE A 255 8.46 5.52 25.19
N PHE A 256 7.15 5.56 24.93
CA PHE A 256 6.40 4.40 24.45
C PHE A 256 5.95 4.65 23.02
N GLN A 257 6.16 3.67 22.15
CA GLN A 257 5.73 3.78 20.76
C GLN A 257 5.02 2.51 20.31
N ASN A 258 4.04 2.68 19.42
CA ASN A 258 3.36 1.58 18.74
C ASN A 258 3.23 1.91 17.26
N THR A 259 3.20 0.91 16.37
CA THR A 259 3.16 1.10 14.90
C THR A 259 2.06 0.26 14.26
N SER A 260 1.34 0.82 13.30
CA SER A 260 0.25 0.14 12.59
C SER A 260 0.78 -0.96 11.68
N ALA A 261 -0.11 -1.84 11.22
CA ALA A 261 0.23 -2.70 10.09
C ALA A 261 0.63 -1.82 8.87
N PRO A 262 1.68 -2.20 8.12
CA PRO A 262 2.10 -1.47 6.94
C PRO A 262 1.09 -1.66 5.80
N ARG A 263 0.93 -0.63 4.97
CA ARG A 263 0.17 -0.70 3.72
C ARG A 263 1.06 -0.35 2.54
N GLN A 264 1.06 -1.21 1.54
CA GLN A 264 1.82 -1.00 0.31
C GLN A 264 1.03 -0.18 -0.69
N LEU A 265 1.68 0.83 -1.27
CA LEU A 265 1.11 1.62 -2.35
C LEU A 265 1.43 1.00 -3.70
N ARG A 266 0.44 0.92 -4.59
CA ARG A 266 0.64 0.59 -6.00
C ARG A 266 0.40 1.83 -6.83
N THR A 267 1.48 2.39 -7.36
CA THR A 267 1.41 3.53 -8.27
C THR A 267 1.40 3.09 -9.73
N PHE A 268 0.74 3.83 -10.61
CA PHE A 268 0.79 3.54 -12.05
C PHE A 268 0.90 4.77 -12.95
N VAL A 269 1.38 4.52 -14.16
CA VAL A 269 1.39 5.44 -15.30
C VAL A 269 0.87 4.67 -16.50
N LEU A 270 -0.24 5.12 -17.08
CA LEU A 270 -0.70 4.68 -18.39
C LEU A 270 -0.73 5.90 -19.32
N PRO A 271 0.12 5.94 -20.36
CA PRO A 271 0.11 7.06 -21.31
C PRO A 271 -1.25 7.19 -22.00
N MET A 272 -1.65 8.43 -22.34
CA MET A 272 -2.89 8.69 -23.07
C MET A 272 -2.82 8.32 -24.57
N THR A 273 -1.70 7.74 -25.02
CA THR A 273 -1.49 7.31 -26.40
C THR A 273 -2.05 5.91 -26.62
N SER A 274 -2.73 5.68 -27.75
CA SER A 274 -3.16 4.33 -28.15
C SER A 274 -1.97 3.39 -28.36
N PRO A 275 -2.13 2.08 -28.08
CA PRO A 275 -1.12 1.09 -28.40
C PRO A 275 -0.84 1.03 -29.90
N GLN A 276 0.39 0.68 -30.25
CA GLN A 276 0.78 0.43 -31.64
C GLN A 276 0.39 -1.01 -32.00
N LEU A 277 -0.45 -1.17 -33.01
CA LEU A 277 -0.91 -2.46 -33.52
C LEU A 277 -0.38 -2.68 -34.94
N GLU A 278 0.59 -3.58 -35.07
CA GLU A 278 1.16 -4.06 -36.32
C GLU A 278 0.44 -5.34 -36.76
N THR A 279 -0.19 -5.30 -37.93
CA THR A 279 -1.02 -6.37 -38.46
C THR A 279 -1.07 -6.30 -39.99
N PRO A 280 -1.24 -7.44 -40.69
CA PRO A 280 -1.65 -7.42 -42.09
C PRO A 280 -3.03 -6.77 -42.26
N ARG A 281 -3.34 -6.32 -43.48
CA ARG A 281 -4.69 -5.83 -43.86
C ARG A 281 -5.60 -6.93 -44.39
N ILE A 282 -5.00 -7.96 -44.99
CA ILE A 282 -5.69 -9.09 -45.60
C ILE A 282 -5.01 -10.40 -45.16
N LEU A 283 -5.79 -11.48 -45.03
CA LEU A 283 -5.29 -12.81 -44.68
C LEU A 283 -6.04 -13.87 -45.48
N GLU A 284 -5.32 -14.79 -46.12
CA GLU A 284 -5.97 -15.87 -46.87
C GLU A 284 -6.35 -17.04 -45.95
N VAL A 285 -7.50 -17.66 -46.18
CA VAL A 285 -7.91 -18.88 -45.49
C VAL A 285 -6.85 -19.99 -45.67
N GLY A 286 -6.49 -20.66 -44.57
CA GLY A 286 -5.44 -21.67 -44.52
C GLY A 286 -4.02 -21.11 -44.31
N THR A 287 -3.87 -19.79 -44.18
CA THR A 287 -2.60 -19.14 -43.83
C THR A 287 -2.64 -18.57 -42.41
N SER A 288 -1.45 -18.38 -41.81
CA SER A 288 -1.32 -17.75 -40.50
C SER A 288 -0.28 -16.64 -40.53
N GLU A 289 -0.58 -15.54 -39.86
CA GLU A 289 0.26 -14.34 -39.81
C GLU A 289 0.44 -13.88 -38.36
N LYS A 290 1.58 -13.24 -38.09
CA LYS A 290 1.91 -12.75 -36.76
C LYS A 290 1.42 -11.31 -36.59
N VAL A 291 0.72 -11.05 -35.49
CA VAL A 291 0.30 -9.70 -35.08
C VAL A 291 1.08 -9.27 -33.83
N VAL A 292 1.42 -7.99 -33.76
CA VAL A 292 2.20 -7.42 -32.66
C VAL A 292 1.47 -6.18 -32.12
N CYS A 293 1.20 -6.17 -30.82
CA CYS A 293 0.70 -5.01 -30.11
C CYS A 293 1.74 -4.53 -29.09
N SER A 294 2.15 -3.27 -29.17
CA SER A 294 3.18 -2.72 -28.29
C SER A 294 2.82 -1.35 -27.73
N MET A 295 3.31 -1.06 -26.53
CA MET A 295 3.19 0.25 -25.89
C MET A 295 4.41 0.51 -25.02
N GLY A 296 4.88 1.75 -25.00
CA GLY A 296 5.96 2.24 -24.14
C GLY A 296 5.49 3.35 -23.21
N GLY A 297 6.28 3.63 -22.18
CA GLY A 297 6.02 4.70 -21.21
C GLY A 297 5.03 4.33 -20.09
N LEU A 298 4.64 3.06 -19.99
CA LEU A 298 3.76 2.56 -18.94
C LEU A 298 4.55 2.06 -17.73
N PHE A 299 3.96 2.16 -16.54
CA PHE A 299 4.60 1.72 -15.30
C PHE A 299 3.57 1.29 -14.27
N PRO A 300 3.73 0.15 -13.57
CA PRO A 300 4.69 -0.92 -13.86
C PRO A 300 4.25 -1.74 -15.08
N ALA A 301 5.13 -1.96 -16.05
CA ALA A 301 4.78 -2.71 -17.26
C ALA A 301 4.33 -4.15 -16.96
N SER A 302 4.92 -4.80 -15.95
CA SER A 302 4.65 -6.19 -15.57
C SER A 302 3.24 -6.44 -15.03
N GLU A 303 2.52 -5.41 -14.59
CA GLU A 303 1.15 -5.55 -14.08
C GLU A 303 0.08 -5.17 -15.10
N ALA A 304 0.49 -4.64 -16.25
CA ALA A 304 -0.43 -4.32 -17.31
C ALA A 304 -1.02 -5.61 -17.91
N ARG A 305 -2.32 -5.57 -18.17
CA ARG A 305 -3.07 -6.65 -18.79
C ARG A 305 -3.31 -6.32 -20.25
N VAL A 306 -3.01 -7.26 -21.14
CA VAL A 306 -3.24 -7.10 -22.58
C VAL A 306 -4.44 -7.95 -23.00
N HIS A 307 -5.36 -7.33 -23.73
CA HIS A 307 -6.45 -7.99 -24.43
C HIS A 307 -6.23 -7.81 -25.93
N LEU A 308 -6.04 -8.91 -26.64
CA LEU A 308 -5.89 -8.94 -28.08
C LEU A 308 -6.93 -9.91 -28.66
N ALA A 309 -7.73 -9.45 -29.59
CA ALA A 309 -8.84 -10.22 -30.14
C ALA A 309 -9.07 -9.88 -31.62
N LEU A 310 -9.56 -10.86 -32.38
CA LEU A 310 -10.07 -10.71 -33.74
C LEU A 310 -11.58 -10.94 -33.71
N GLY A 311 -12.37 -9.89 -33.97
CA GLY A 311 -13.80 -9.91 -33.70
C GLY A 311 -14.06 -10.25 -32.23
N ASP A 312 -14.88 -11.27 -31.99
CA ASP A 312 -15.19 -11.76 -30.63
C ASP A 312 -14.19 -12.83 -30.13
N HIS A 313 -13.25 -13.25 -30.97
CA HIS A 313 -12.32 -14.32 -30.62
C HIS A 313 -11.02 -13.77 -30.01
N ARG A 314 -10.81 -14.08 -28.72
CA ARG A 314 -9.59 -13.70 -28.01
C ARG A 314 -8.40 -14.55 -28.46
N LEU A 315 -7.33 -13.88 -28.87
CA LEU A 315 -6.11 -14.53 -29.35
C LEU A 315 -5.23 -15.02 -28.19
N ASN A 316 -4.51 -16.12 -28.45
CA ASN A 316 -3.49 -16.60 -27.53
C ASN A 316 -2.24 -15.71 -27.62
N THR A 317 -1.97 -14.95 -26.57
CA THR A 317 -0.98 -13.87 -26.56
C THR A 317 0.23 -14.23 -25.71
N THR A 318 1.41 -14.00 -26.26
CA THR A 318 2.67 -14.03 -25.51
C THR A 318 3.11 -12.59 -25.26
N VAL A 319 3.22 -12.21 -23.98
CA VAL A 319 3.61 -10.85 -23.58
C VAL A 319 5.05 -10.84 -23.11
N THR A 320 5.81 -9.89 -23.64
CA THR A 320 7.19 -9.61 -23.24
C THR A 320 7.27 -8.21 -22.66
N TYR A 321 8.06 -8.06 -21.60
CA TYR A 321 8.23 -6.79 -20.88
C TYR A 321 9.66 -6.31 -21.01
N ASN A 322 9.82 -5.02 -21.25
CA ASN A 322 11.12 -4.36 -21.25
C ASN A 322 11.01 -3.01 -20.55
N LYS A 323 11.48 -2.93 -19.31
CA LYS A 323 11.37 -1.75 -18.43
C LYS A 323 9.93 -1.22 -18.38
N ASP A 324 9.70 -0.06 -19.00
CA ASP A 324 8.41 0.66 -19.06
C ASP A 324 7.67 0.41 -20.39
N SER A 325 7.97 -0.70 -21.06
CA SER A 325 7.31 -1.10 -22.30
C SER A 325 6.85 -2.54 -22.24
N LEU A 326 5.80 -2.83 -23.01
CA LEU A 326 5.35 -4.19 -23.26
C LEU A 326 5.16 -4.41 -24.76
N SER A 327 5.35 -5.67 -25.18
CA SER A 327 5.04 -6.14 -26.52
C SER A 327 4.33 -7.49 -26.41
N ALA A 328 3.10 -7.54 -26.91
CA ALA A 328 2.27 -8.72 -26.98
C ALA A 328 2.21 -9.22 -28.42
N THR A 329 2.51 -10.49 -28.62
CA THR A 329 2.46 -11.13 -29.94
C THR A 329 1.47 -12.27 -29.96
N ALA A 330 0.73 -12.41 -31.05
CA ALA A 330 -0.15 -13.54 -31.30
C ALA A 330 -0.08 -13.96 -32.77
N TRP A 331 -0.51 -15.18 -33.04
CA TRP A 331 -0.73 -15.68 -34.40
C TRP A 331 -2.22 -15.61 -34.71
N VAL A 332 -2.54 -15.16 -35.92
CA VAL A 332 -3.90 -15.11 -36.46
C VAL A 332 -3.96 -16.05 -37.64
N GLU A 333 -4.92 -16.97 -37.63
CA GLU A 333 -5.15 -17.94 -38.69
C GLU A 333 -6.44 -17.60 -39.46
N GLY A 334 -6.35 -17.63 -40.79
CA GLY A 334 -7.51 -17.50 -41.67
C GLY A 334 -8.24 -18.83 -41.75
N THR A 335 -9.51 -18.85 -41.39
CA THR A 335 -10.39 -20.03 -41.37
C THR A 335 -11.68 -19.72 -42.12
N ALA A 336 -12.40 -20.74 -42.58
CA ALA A 336 -13.70 -20.52 -43.23
C ALA A 336 -14.73 -19.86 -42.29
N GLU A 337 -14.59 -20.04 -40.97
CA GLU A 337 -15.50 -19.48 -39.96
C GLU A 337 -15.32 -17.97 -39.73
N ASN A 338 -14.11 -17.45 -40.01
CA ASN A 338 -13.77 -16.04 -39.85
C ASN A 338 -13.52 -15.35 -41.20
N GLU A 339 -14.12 -15.84 -42.28
CA GLU A 339 -14.13 -15.14 -43.58
C GLU A 339 -14.94 -13.83 -43.48
N GLY A 340 -14.37 -12.76 -44.03
CA GLY A 340 -14.96 -11.41 -44.02
C GLY A 340 -14.12 -10.39 -43.27
N ASP A 341 -14.74 -9.24 -43.00
CA ASP A 341 -14.10 -8.11 -42.32
C ASP A 341 -14.24 -8.25 -40.80
N HIS A 342 -13.11 -8.32 -40.10
CA HIS A 342 -13.07 -8.43 -38.66
C HIS A 342 -12.21 -7.33 -38.02
N PRO A 343 -12.67 -6.71 -36.91
CA PRO A 343 -11.84 -5.79 -36.17
C PRO A 343 -10.81 -6.57 -35.36
N LEU A 344 -9.54 -6.30 -35.59
CA LEU A 344 -8.45 -6.72 -34.71
C LEU A 344 -8.25 -5.63 -33.66
N VAL A 345 -8.54 -5.95 -32.40
CA VAL A 345 -8.51 -5.02 -31.27
C VAL A 345 -7.35 -5.35 -30.35
N CYS A 346 -6.57 -4.34 -29.97
CA CYS A 346 -5.64 -4.40 -28.85
C CYS A 346 -5.99 -3.38 -27.78
N ALA A 347 -6.29 -3.86 -26.57
CA ALA A 347 -6.50 -3.05 -25.39
C ALA A 347 -5.46 -3.38 -24.30
N ILE A 348 -4.82 -2.34 -23.76
CA ILE A 348 -3.89 -2.43 -22.65
C ILE A 348 -4.53 -1.78 -21.43
N MET A 349 -4.66 -2.53 -20.35
CA MET A 349 -5.28 -2.12 -19.11
C MET A 349 -4.25 -2.05 -17.99
N LEU A 350 -4.23 -0.96 -17.23
CA LEU A 350 -3.38 -0.79 -16.06
C LEU A 350 -4.09 0.07 -15.02
N GLY A 351 -4.11 -0.41 -13.78
CA GLY A 351 -4.90 0.21 -12.74
C GLY A 351 -6.39 0.16 -13.03
N ASN A 352 -7.03 1.32 -13.04
CA ASN A 352 -8.43 1.53 -13.42
C ASN A 352 -8.58 2.15 -14.83
N GLN A 353 -7.52 2.15 -15.64
CA GLN A 353 -7.49 2.78 -16.96
C GLN A 353 -7.22 1.75 -18.07
N SER A 354 -7.66 2.08 -19.28
CA SER A 354 -7.40 1.31 -20.49
C SER A 354 -7.08 2.21 -21.67
N GLN A 355 -6.21 1.72 -22.55
CA GLN A 355 -5.90 2.32 -23.84
C GLN A 355 -6.11 1.29 -24.93
N GLU A 356 -6.72 1.70 -26.03
CA GLU A 356 -7.16 0.79 -27.09
C GLU A 356 -6.75 1.28 -28.47
N SER A 357 -6.49 0.32 -29.36
CA SER A 357 -6.29 0.52 -30.78
C SER A 357 -6.96 -0.61 -31.54
N TRP A 358 -7.43 -0.33 -32.75
CA TRP A 358 -8.02 -1.34 -33.62
C TRP A 358 -7.61 -1.14 -35.08
N ARG A 359 -7.69 -2.22 -35.86
CA ARG A 359 -7.49 -2.26 -37.31
C ARG A 359 -8.47 -3.25 -37.93
N ASN A 360 -8.88 -3.03 -39.16
CA ASN A 360 -9.68 -4.02 -39.90
C ASN A 360 -8.75 -5.02 -40.59
N LEU A 361 -9.05 -6.30 -40.41
CA LEU A 361 -8.43 -7.42 -41.11
C LEU A 361 -9.51 -8.12 -41.95
N THR A 362 -9.27 -8.22 -43.25
CA THR A 362 -10.16 -8.96 -44.16
C THR A 362 -9.62 -10.36 -44.38
N VAL A 363 -10.34 -11.37 -43.91
CA VAL A 363 -10.04 -12.77 -44.22
C VAL A 363 -10.77 -13.15 -45.49
N TYR A 364 -10.07 -13.76 -46.44
CA TYR A 364 -10.64 -14.10 -47.74
C TYR A 364 -10.24 -15.50 -48.19
N SER A 365 -11.11 -16.11 -49.01
CA SER A 365 -10.84 -17.37 -49.69
C SER A 365 -10.58 -17.12 -51.16
N PHE A 366 -9.41 -17.52 -51.66
CA PHE A 366 -9.09 -17.42 -53.09
C PHE A 366 -8.72 -18.79 -53.67
N PRO A 367 -9.71 -19.63 -54.03
CA PRO A 367 -9.42 -20.92 -54.67
C PRO A 367 -8.65 -20.73 -56.00
N ALA A 368 -7.78 -21.68 -56.33
CA ALA A 368 -7.11 -21.66 -57.63
C ALA A 368 -8.13 -21.85 -58.77
N PRO A 369 -7.95 -21.19 -59.94
CA PRO A 369 -8.79 -21.45 -61.11
C PRO A 369 -8.67 -22.91 -61.54
N ASN A 370 -9.74 -23.49 -62.10
CA ASN A 370 -9.72 -24.86 -62.59
C ASN A 370 -9.48 -24.87 -64.10
N LEU A 371 -8.29 -25.30 -64.52
CA LEU A 371 -7.93 -25.52 -65.91
C LEU A 371 -8.14 -27.00 -66.28
N THR A 372 -9.00 -27.26 -67.27
CA THR A 372 -9.31 -28.60 -67.78
C THR A 372 -8.99 -28.72 -69.27
N LEU A 373 -8.51 -29.90 -69.64
CA LEU A 373 -8.32 -30.35 -71.02
C LEU A 373 -9.27 -31.53 -71.22
N SER A 374 -10.01 -31.59 -72.33
CA SER A 374 -10.89 -32.73 -72.64
C SER A 374 -10.14 -34.05 -72.62
N GLU A 375 -8.94 -34.05 -73.21
CA GLU A 375 -7.95 -35.12 -73.13
C GLU A 375 -6.55 -34.51 -73.05
N GLN A 376 -5.69 -35.04 -72.19
CA GLN A 376 -4.34 -34.53 -72.00
C GLN A 376 -3.34 -35.09 -73.02
N GLU A 377 -3.63 -36.27 -73.57
CA GLU A 377 -2.82 -36.95 -74.57
C GLU A 377 -3.73 -37.34 -75.75
N VAL A 378 -3.47 -36.77 -76.93
CA VAL A 378 -4.32 -36.93 -78.12
C VAL A 378 -3.52 -37.22 -79.36
N SER A 379 -4.11 -37.86 -80.36
CA SER A 379 -3.53 -37.97 -81.70
C SER A 379 -3.60 -36.65 -82.48
N GLU A 380 -2.66 -36.43 -83.39
CA GLU A 380 -2.72 -35.32 -84.34
C GLU A 380 -4.08 -35.28 -85.09
N GLY A 381 -4.69 -34.10 -85.18
CA GLY A 381 -5.99 -33.87 -85.80
C GLY A 381 -7.19 -34.01 -84.85
N THR A 382 -6.99 -34.51 -83.62
CA THR A 382 -8.05 -34.56 -82.60
C THR A 382 -8.39 -33.15 -82.12
N GLN A 383 -9.68 -32.87 -81.96
CA GLN A 383 -10.15 -31.61 -81.39
C GLN A 383 -10.10 -31.68 -79.85
N VAL A 384 -9.38 -30.75 -79.23
CA VAL A 384 -9.20 -30.65 -77.78
C VAL A 384 -9.94 -29.42 -77.28
N GLU A 385 -10.75 -29.59 -76.25
CA GLU A 385 -11.37 -28.48 -75.53
C GLU A 385 -10.46 -28.05 -74.38
N VAL A 386 -10.10 -26.77 -74.36
CA VAL A 386 -9.40 -26.14 -73.23
C VAL A 386 -10.41 -25.25 -72.53
N ALA A 387 -10.74 -25.59 -71.29
CA ALA A 387 -11.67 -24.83 -70.48
C ALA A 387 -10.98 -24.32 -69.21
N CYS A 388 -11.26 -23.07 -68.86
CA CYS A 388 -10.95 -22.55 -67.55
C CYS A 388 -12.20 -22.03 -66.87
N GLU A 389 -12.43 -22.52 -65.66
CA GLU A 389 -13.56 -22.16 -64.83
C GLU A 389 -13.09 -21.51 -63.53
N ALA A 390 -13.73 -20.40 -63.18
CA ALA A 390 -13.50 -19.71 -61.93
C ALA A 390 -14.49 -20.19 -60.85
N SER A 391 -14.08 -20.11 -59.58
CA SER A 391 -15.05 -20.19 -58.49
C SER A 391 -16.02 -19.00 -58.52
N VAL A 392 -17.17 -19.13 -57.85
CA VAL A 392 -18.22 -18.10 -57.84
C VAL A 392 -17.66 -16.72 -57.47
N GLY A 393 -17.93 -15.71 -58.29
CA GLY A 393 -17.50 -14.32 -58.07
C GLY A 393 -16.10 -13.97 -58.57
N LEU A 394 -15.32 -14.95 -59.04
CA LEU A 394 -14.02 -14.73 -59.65
C LEU A 394 -14.12 -14.56 -61.17
N ARG A 395 -13.14 -13.87 -61.75
CA ARG A 395 -12.99 -13.76 -63.20
C ARG A 395 -11.69 -14.43 -63.60
N VAL A 396 -11.73 -15.19 -64.70
CA VAL A 396 -10.57 -15.88 -65.26
C VAL A 396 -10.20 -15.37 -66.63
N ARG A 397 -8.93 -15.57 -66.98
CA ARG A 397 -8.34 -15.35 -68.29
C ARG A 397 -7.54 -16.58 -68.66
N LEU A 398 -7.81 -17.11 -69.86
CA LEU A 398 -7.12 -18.25 -70.43
C LEU A 398 -6.09 -17.76 -71.46
N SER A 399 -4.87 -18.32 -71.42
CA SER A 399 -3.84 -18.06 -72.43
C SER A 399 -4.35 -18.47 -73.82
N ASP A 400 -3.99 -17.68 -74.84
CA ASP A 400 -4.30 -17.93 -76.26
C ASP A 400 -5.79 -17.90 -76.64
N ALA A 401 -6.69 -17.53 -75.73
CA ALA A 401 -8.06 -17.20 -76.07
C ALA A 401 -8.13 -15.90 -76.90
N PRO A 402 -9.08 -15.77 -77.86
CA PRO A 402 -9.29 -14.52 -78.61
C PRO A 402 -9.51 -13.34 -77.64
N ALA A 403 -8.95 -12.17 -77.96
CA ALA A 403 -8.81 -11.06 -77.02
C ALA A 403 -10.13 -10.67 -76.28
N GLU A 404 -10.08 -10.83 -74.95
CA GLU A 404 -11.07 -10.53 -73.89
C GLU A 404 -12.51 -11.07 -74.05
N PRO A 405 -13.05 -11.72 -73.00
CA PRO A 405 -13.12 -11.07 -71.69
C PRO A 405 -12.63 -11.90 -70.51
N TRP A 406 -12.19 -11.19 -69.46
CA TRP A 406 -12.28 -11.69 -68.09
C TRP A 406 -13.71 -12.15 -67.83
N ALA A 407 -13.93 -13.46 -67.78
CA ALA A 407 -15.25 -14.07 -67.68
C ALA A 407 -15.29 -15.08 -66.53
N PRO A 408 -16.50 -15.47 -66.05
CA PRO A 408 -16.64 -16.53 -65.04
C PRO A 408 -16.11 -17.89 -65.54
N SER A 409 -16.24 -18.15 -66.84
CA SER A 409 -15.65 -19.30 -67.53
C SER A 409 -15.24 -18.90 -68.94
N VAL A 410 -14.14 -19.48 -69.43
CA VAL A 410 -13.62 -19.29 -70.80
C VAL A 410 -13.24 -20.66 -71.35
N GLN A 411 -13.76 -21.00 -72.52
CA GLN A 411 -13.41 -22.24 -73.21
C GLN A 411 -13.20 -21.98 -74.70
N PHE A 412 -12.29 -22.72 -75.32
CA PHE A 412 -12.12 -22.75 -76.76
C PHE A 412 -11.74 -24.15 -77.24
N LEU A 413 -11.98 -24.40 -78.52
CA LEU A 413 -11.59 -25.64 -79.19
C LEU A 413 -10.32 -25.39 -79.98
N LEU A 414 -9.30 -26.25 -79.79
CA LEU A 414 -8.14 -26.34 -80.67
C LEU A 414 -8.16 -27.64 -81.44
N ASN A 415 -7.63 -27.63 -82.66
CA ASN A 415 -7.31 -28.85 -83.37
C ASN A 415 -5.84 -29.15 -83.13
N ALA A 416 -5.53 -30.30 -82.51
CA ALA A 416 -4.17 -30.63 -82.10
C ALA A 416 -3.26 -30.85 -83.32
N THR A 417 -2.17 -30.09 -83.41
CA THR A 417 -1.14 -30.28 -84.43
C THR A 417 0.16 -30.84 -83.84
N ALA A 418 1.09 -31.29 -84.69
CA ALA A 418 2.39 -31.77 -84.23
C ALA A 418 3.22 -30.69 -83.48
N GLU A 419 2.94 -29.41 -83.73
CA GLU A 419 3.55 -28.26 -83.04
C GLU A 419 2.99 -28.01 -81.64
N ASP A 420 1.79 -28.53 -81.33
CA ASP A 420 1.15 -28.37 -80.03
C ASP A 420 1.68 -29.38 -78.98
N ASN A 421 2.55 -30.32 -79.37
CA ASN A 421 3.13 -31.27 -78.42
C ASN A 421 4.06 -30.55 -77.41
N GLY A 422 3.73 -30.64 -76.12
CA GLY A 422 4.43 -29.92 -75.04
C GLY A 422 3.92 -28.48 -74.83
N ARG A 423 2.82 -28.11 -75.48
CA ARG A 423 2.21 -26.77 -75.33
C ARG A 423 1.57 -26.63 -73.96
N HIS A 424 1.86 -25.52 -73.30
CA HIS A 424 1.33 -25.19 -71.98
C HIS A 424 0.16 -24.20 -72.11
N PHE A 425 -0.96 -24.55 -71.51
CA PHE A 425 -2.09 -23.66 -71.29
C PHE A 425 -2.01 -23.10 -69.86
N SER A 426 -2.24 -21.80 -69.71
CA SER A 426 -2.24 -21.10 -68.43
C SER A 426 -3.59 -20.44 -68.22
N CYS A 427 -4.25 -20.76 -67.12
CA CYS A 427 -5.39 -20.00 -66.65
C CYS A 427 -5.03 -19.13 -65.45
N SER A 428 -5.34 -17.85 -65.52
CA SER A 428 -5.17 -16.88 -64.43
C SER A 428 -6.52 -16.40 -63.92
N ALA A 429 -6.73 -16.44 -62.60
CA ALA A 429 -7.84 -15.80 -61.90
C ALA A 429 -7.38 -14.49 -61.25
N ALA A 430 -8.29 -13.54 -61.13
CA ALA A 430 -8.09 -12.30 -60.38
C ALA A 430 -9.20 -12.10 -59.33
N LEU A 431 -8.81 -11.62 -58.14
CA LEU A 431 -9.71 -11.28 -57.03
C LEU A 431 -9.30 -9.95 -56.41
N GLU A 432 -10.24 -9.06 -56.14
CA GLU A 432 -9.99 -7.81 -55.41
C GLU A 432 -10.48 -7.93 -53.96
N VAL A 433 -9.58 -7.75 -52.99
CA VAL A 433 -9.87 -7.84 -51.55
C VAL A 433 -9.33 -6.60 -50.83
N ALA A 434 -10.19 -5.86 -50.14
CA ALA A 434 -9.81 -4.64 -49.41
C ALA A 434 -8.94 -3.67 -50.25
N GLY A 435 -9.27 -3.51 -51.53
CA GLY A 435 -8.54 -2.66 -52.49
C GLY A 435 -7.20 -3.24 -53.00
N HIS A 436 -6.90 -4.50 -52.70
CA HIS A 436 -5.74 -5.22 -53.23
C HIS A 436 -6.17 -6.19 -54.32
N LEU A 437 -5.57 -6.07 -55.52
CA LEU A 437 -5.81 -6.99 -56.63
C LEU A 437 -4.84 -8.16 -56.56
N LEU A 438 -5.38 -9.36 -56.39
CA LEU A 438 -4.66 -10.62 -56.21
C LEU A 438 -4.80 -11.48 -57.47
N TYR A 439 -3.78 -12.31 -57.75
CA TYR A 439 -3.77 -13.22 -58.89
C TYR A 439 -3.37 -14.63 -58.47
N LYS A 440 -4.03 -15.64 -59.04
CA LYS A 440 -3.63 -17.05 -58.98
C LYS A 440 -3.63 -17.63 -60.38
N ASN A 441 -2.67 -18.50 -60.68
CA ASN A 441 -2.58 -19.17 -61.96
C ASN A 441 -2.49 -20.69 -61.82
N GLN A 442 -2.95 -21.39 -62.86
CA GLN A 442 -2.79 -22.83 -63.02
C GLN A 442 -2.35 -23.12 -64.45
N THR A 443 -1.44 -24.06 -64.63
CA THR A 443 -0.93 -24.47 -65.93
C THR A 443 -1.13 -25.96 -66.19
N LYS A 444 -1.43 -26.33 -67.43
CA LYS A 444 -1.48 -27.73 -67.89
C LYS A 444 -0.80 -27.88 -69.25
N GLU A 445 -0.14 -29.00 -69.46
CA GLU A 445 0.58 -29.35 -70.68
C GLU A 445 -0.24 -30.35 -71.51
N LEU A 446 -0.25 -30.16 -72.83
CA LEU A 446 -0.89 -31.03 -73.82
C LEU A 446 0.15 -31.89 -74.55
N TRP A 447 -0.13 -33.19 -74.70
CA TRP A 447 0.71 -34.15 -75.41
C TRP A 447 0.02 -34.57 -76.72
N VAL A 448 0.75 -34.46 -77.84
CA VAL A 448 0.22 -34.81 -79.17
C VAL A 448 1.01 -35.97 -79.76
N LEU A 449 0.36 -37.11 -79.89
CA LEU A 449 0.89 -38.35 -80.45
C LEU A 449 0.85 -38.27 -81.99
N ARG A 450 2.04 -38.38 -82.59
CA ARG A 450 2.15 -38.59 -84.04
C ARG A 450 1.99 -40.07 -84.37
N ALA A 451 1.21 -40.36 -85.41
CA ALA A 451 1.23 -41.69 -86.00
C ALA A 451 2.66 -42.01 -86.50
N PRO A 452 3.16 -43.23 -86.29
CA PRO A 452 4.46 -43.62 -86.83
C PRO A 452 4.42 -43.47 -88.36
N THR A 453 5.22 -42.55 -88.88
CA THR A 453 5.43 -42.41 -90.32
C THR A 453 6.24 -43.61 -90.78
N GLY A 454 5.55 -44.65 -91.26
CA GLY A 454 6.18 -45.74 -91.96
C GLY A 454 6.89 -45.20 -93.20
N ARG A 455 8.22 -45.12 -93.16
CA ARG A 455 9.04 -45.27 -94.36
C ARG A 455 9.20 -46.77 -94.58
N GLU A 456 8.80 -47.22 -95.76
CA GLU A 456 9.16 -48.54 -96.33
C GLU A 456 10.67 -48.79 -96.28
#